data_AF-A0AA35M0C6-F1
#
_entry.id   AF-A0AA35M0C6-F1
#
_cell.length_a   1.000
_cell.length_b   1.000
_cell.length_c   1.000
_cell.angle_alpha   90.00
_cell.angle_beta   90.00
_cell.angle_gamma   90.00
#
_symmetry.space_group_name_H-M   'P 1'
#
loop_
_entity.id
_entity.type
_entity.pdbx_description
1 polymer ?
#
loop_
_entity_poly.entity_id
_entity_poly.type
_entity_poly.pdbx_seq_one_letter_code
_entity_poly.pdbx_strand_id
1 'polypeptide(L)'
;MSPASSSTGSVVLFYLVSSAAAFHLSVHLESVDQKSEFLTLALSHQNQGIRHLQHHLAVDEPAQRESVLASLLLCMTYEPVTVERDFWLTHLRGASQWLHKVNVTSWAHDESTITMYQMLVSTATMLRSQILSEEVAQDGNFHFKMETMLEPYHLHHIFGLPKKSLEAMSDMIAMAVRLHQYGEEPRLDLERFETELYLSIPPDCHIPAATRGQEDLVHHYAQIFYFGSIIYCKRRLRGLPLADVQPLVEQAVDHIEALAKYKSRPYSPILWPVAMAFFEVQDILLRKRVLAWLDFIIKQSTLLIWQKVKPLICSLWEERAISGKEEIHWEEFLRKPSTPSIMIV
;
A
#
# COMPACT_ATOMS: atom_id res chain seq x y z
N MET A 1 2.95 -35.09 -4.98
CA MET A 1 4.25 -34.69 -4.39
C MET A 1 5.22 -34.51 -5.55
N SER A 2 5.57 -33.27 -5.91
CA SER A 2 6.58 -33.01 -6.94
C SER A 2 7.97 -33.12 -6.30
N PRO A 3 8.98 -33.73 -6.94
CA PRO A 3 10.30 -33.92 -6.35
C PRO A 3 11.01 -32.56 -6.20
N ALA A 4 11.87 -32.44 -5.18
CA ALA A 4 12.68 -31.25 -4.91
C ALA A 4 13.61 -30.81 -6.07
N SER A 5 13.75 -31.61 -7.13
CA SER A 5 14.56 -31.30 -8.32
C SER A 5 13.87 -30.40 -9.36
N SER A 6 12.62 -29.99 -9.15
CA SER A 6 11.86 -29.12 -10.07
C SER A 6 11.44 -27.77 -9.47
N SER A 7 11.89 -27.43 -8.26
CA SER A 7 11.52 -26.18 -7.61
C SER A 7 12.40 -25.02 -8.10
N THR A 8 11.87 -24.21 -9.01
CA THR A 8 12.47 -22.94 -9.42
C THR A 8 11.71 -21.76 -8.81
N GLY A 9 12.29 -20.56 -8.83
CA GLY A 9 11.59 -19.34 -8.45
C GLY A 9 10.34 -19.10 -9.31
N SER A 10 10.35 -19.49 -10.59
CA SER A 10 9.15 -19.38 -11.44
C SER A 10 8.02 -20.31 -10.98
N VAL A 11 8.34 -21.47 -10.39
CA VAL A 11 7.34 -22.36 -9.78
C VAL A 11 6.69 -21.71 -8.56
N VAL A 12 7.48 -20.99 -7.75
CA VAL A 12 6.95 -20.18 -6.64
C VAL A 12 5.91 -19.20 -7.17
N LEU A 13 6.30 -18.39 -8.15
CA LEU A 13 5.46 -17.34 -8.72
C LEU A 13 4.19 -17.94 -9.34
N PHE A 14 4.29 -19.04 -10.07
CA PHE A 14 3.14 -19.73 -10.65
C PHE A 14 2.10 -20.14 -9.59
N TYR A 15 2.54 -20.75 -8.48
CA TYR A 15 1.63 -21.13 -7.41
C TYR A 15 0.97 -19.92 -6.75
N LEU A 16 1.72 -18.86 -6.48
CA LEU A 16 1.17 -17.65 -5.86
C LEU A 16 0.19 -16.93 -6.79
N VAL A 17 0.49 -16.81 -8.09
CA VAL A 17 -0.45 -16.23 -9.09
C VAL A 17 -1.71 -17.07 -9.18
N SER A 18 -1.57 -18.40 -9.21
CA SER A 18 -2.72 -19.31 -9.27
C SER A 18 -3.57 -19.26 -8.01
N SER A 19 -2.94 -19.09 -6.84
CA SER A 19 -3.63 -18.86 -5.57
C SER A 19 -4.43 -17.56 -5.63
N ALA A 20 -3.79 -16.47 -6.06
CA ALA A 20 -4.41 -15.17 -6.18
C ALA A 20 -5.60 -15.16 -7.14
N ALA A 21 -5.46 -15.80 -8.30
CA ALA A 21 -6.54 -15.97 -9.25
C ALA A 21 -7.70 -16.79 -8.66
N ALA A 22 -7.40 -17.90 -7.96
CA ALA A 22 -8.43 -18.76 -7.38
C ALA A 22 -9.22 -18.07 -6.25
N PHE A 23 -8.56 -17.34 -5.35
CA PHE A 23 -9.23 -16.52 -4.33
C PHE A 23 -10.09 -15.42 -4.95
N HIS A 24 -9.61 -14.77 -6.01
CA HIS A 24 -10.38 -13.75 -6.71
C HIS A 24 -11.64 -14.35 -7.36
N LEU A 25 -11.50 -15.47 -8.06
CA LEU A 25 -12.61 -16.18 -8.69
C LEU A 25 -13.63 -16.69 -7.66
N SER A 26 -13.18 -17.23 -6.51
CA SER A 26 -14.09 -17.79 -5.50
C SER A 26 -15.11 -16.78 -4.99
N VAL A 27 -14.84 -15.48 -5.07
CA VAL A 27 -15.77 -14.44 -4.61
C VAL A 27 -16.79 -14.05 -5.67
N HIS A 28 -16.48 -14.23 -6.95
CA HIS A 28 -17.35 -13.86 -8.07
C HIS A 28 -18.27 -14.99 -8.55
N LEU A 29 -18.06 -16.21 -8.07
CA LEU A 29 -18.92 -17.34 -8.41
C LEU A 29 -20.26 -17.26 -7.66
N GLU A 30 -21.32 -17.83 -8.23
CA GLU A 30 -22.64 -17.87 -7.58
C GLU A 30 -22.86 -19.17 -6.79
N SER A 31 -22.37 -20.30 -7.31
CA SER A 31 -22.52 -21.63 -6.71
C SER A 31 -21.64 -21.81 -5.47
N VAL A 32 -22.25 -22.17 -4.34
CA VAL A 32 -21.55 -22.44 -3.07
C VAL A 32 -20.49 -23.54 -3.21
N ASP A 33 -20.78 -24.59 -3.96
CA ASP A 33 -19.85 -25.70 -4.17
C ASP A 33 -18.61 -25.24 -4.93
N GLN A 34 -18.81 -24.47 -6.01
CA GLN A 34 -17.69 -23.91 -6.79
C GLN A 34 -16.87 -22.91 -5.96
N LYS A 35 -17.50 -22.07 -5.13
CA LYS A 35 -16.78 -21.18 -4.21
C LYS A 35 -15.85 -21.98 -3.30
N SER A 36 -16.35 -23.06 -2.71
CA SER A 36 -15.60 -23.93 -1.79
C SER A 36 -14.42 -24.63 -2.49
N GLU A 37 -14.64 -25.12 -3.72
CA GLU A 37 -13.59 -25.73 -4.53
C GLU A 37 -12.46 -24.75 -4.86
N PHE A 38 -12.80 -23.55 -5.34
CA PHE A 38 -11.81 -22.51 -5.65
C PHE A 38 -11.09 -22.00 -4.40
N LEU A 39 -11.77 -21.88 -3.26
CA LEU A 39 -11.13 -21.52 -1.99
C LEU A 39 -10.12 -22.60 -1.55
N THR A 40 -10.50 -23.87 -1.67
CA THR A 40 -9.61 -25.01 -1.37
C THR A 40 -8.40 -25.02 -2.30
N LEU A 41 -8.60 -24.77 -3.59
CA LEU A 41 -7.53 -24.65 -4.58
C LEU A 41 -6.60 -23.47 -4.25
N ALA A 42 -7.16 -22.32 -3.88
CA ALA A 42 -6.40 -21.13 -3.54
C ALA A 42 -5.47 -21.37 -2.35
N LEU A 43 -5.98 -21.97 -1.27
CA LEU A 43 -5.22 -22.33 -0.09
C LEU A 43 -4.16 -23.40 -0.38
N SER A 44 -4.48 -24.39 -1.22
CA SER A 44 -3.53 -25.43 -1.64
C SER A 44 -2.34 -24.84 -2.41
N HIS A 45 -2.61 -23.95 -3.36
CA HIS A 45 -1.58 -23.25 -4.12
C HIS A 45 -0.79 -22.27 -3.26
N GLN A 46 -1.43 -21.55 -2.34
CA GLN A 46 -0.73 -20.65 -1.42
C GLN A 46 0.29 -21.42 -0.58
N ASN A 47 -0.13 -22.53 0.04
CA ASN A 47 0.75 -23.36 0.85
C ASN A 47 1.94 -23.92 0.06
N GLN A 48 1.73 -24.30 -1.20
CA GLN A 48 2.82 -24.76 -2.07
C GLN A 48 3.76 -23.61 -2.43
N GLY A 49 3.22 -22.45 -2.84
CA GLY A 49 3.98 -21.24 -3.15
C GLY A 49 4.86 -20.81 -1.98
N ILE A 50 4.30 -20.69 -0.78
CA ILE A 50 5.05 -20.28 0.42
C ILE A 50 6.16 -21.28 0.77
N ARG A 51 5.92 -22.59 0.68
CA ARG A 51 6.96 -23.60 0.93
C ARG A 51 8.13 -23.48 -0.04
N HIS A 52 7.84 -23.31 -1.33
CA HIS A 52 8.89 -23.12 -2.32
C HIS A 52 9.60 -21.78 -2.10
N LEU A 53 8.88 -20.69 -1.79
CA LEU A 53 9.46 -19.38 -1.50
C LEU A 53 10.45 -19.46 -0.33
N GLN A 54 10.05 -20.10 0.78
CA GLN A 54 10.92 -20.29 1.95
C GLN A 54 12.22 -21.01 1.59
N HIS A 55 12.16 -22.04 0.74
CA HIS A 55 13.35 -22.73 0.25
C HIS A 55 14.27 -21.79 -0.55
N HIS A 56 13.71 -21.04 -1.50
CA HIS A 56 14.48 -20.12 -2.36
C HIS A 56 15.06 -18.92 -1.58
N LEU A 57 14.38 -18.43 -0.54
CA LEU A 57 14.91 -17.41 0.37
C LEU A 57 16.12 -17.93 1.18
N ALA A 58 16.08 -19.20 1.60
CA ALA A 58 17.14 -19.82 2.38
C ALA A 58 18.40 -20.08 1.52
N VAL A 59 18.23 -20.67 0.34
CA VAL A 59 19.34 -20.99 -0.57
C VAL A 59 19.92 -19.74 -1.23
N ASP A 60 19.07 -18.78 -1.62
CA ASP A 60 19.44 -17.53 -2.32
C ASP A 60 20.28 -17.75 -3.58
N GLU A 61 19.73 -18.50 -4.55
CA GLU A 61 20.37 -18.70 -5.85
C GLU A 61 20.27 -17.44 -6.73
N PRO A 62 21.38 -16.89 -7.26
CA PRO A 62 21.36 -15.66 -8.06
C PRO A 62 20.41 -15.70 -9.26
N ALA A 63 20.31 -16.85 -9.94
CA ALA A 63 19.48 -17.04 -11.12
C ALA A 63 17.96 -17.00 -10.82
N GLN A 64 17.57 -17.13 -9.54
CA GLN A 64 16.15 -17.19 -9.14
C GLN A 64 15.66 -15.87 -8.52
N ARG A 65 16.56 -14.91 -8.27
CA ARG A 65 16.26 -13.70 -7.47
C ARG A 65 15.16 -12.83 -8.05
N GLU A 66 15.06 -12.72 -9.38
CA GLU A 66 13.97 -11.98 -10.03
C GLU A 66 12.61 -12.63 -9.73
N SER A 67 12.50 -13.95 -9.87
CA SER A 67 11.25 -14.65 -9.57
C SER A 67 10.91 -14.65 -8.07
N VAL A 68 11.92 -14.65 -7.19
CA VAL A 68 11.75 -14.48 -5.74
C VAL A 68 11.21 -13.08 -5.43
N LEU A 69 11.79 -12.04 -6.03
CA LEU A 69 11.32 -10.66 -5.90
C LEU A 69 9.87 -10.51 -6.36
N ALA A 70 9.53 -11.05 -7.53
CA ALA A 70 8.16 -11.05 -8.05
C ALA A 70 7.19 -11.77 -7.09
N SER A 71 7.62 -12.90 -6.53
CA SER A 71 6.83 -13.69 -5.56
C SER A 71 6.58 -12.92 -4.26
N LEU A 72 7.60 -12.25 -3.72
CA LEU A 72 7.47 -11.41 -2.52
C LEU A 72 6.54 -10.22 -2.77
N LEU A 73 6.66 -9.57 -3.93
CA LEU A 73 5.77 -8.48 -4.33
C LEU A 73 4.32 -8.97 -4.44
N LEU A 74 4.09 -10.15 -5.01
CA LEU A 74 2.76 -10.72 -5.10
C LEU A 74 2.17 -11.05 -3.72
N CYS A 75 2.97 -11.61 -2.81
CA CYS A 75 2.56 -11.82 -1.42
C CYS A 75 2.11 -10.50 -0.78
N MET A 76 2.92 -9.44 -0.87
CA MET A 76 2.60 -8.16 -0.25
C MET A 76 1.47 -7.38 -0.94
N THR A 77 1.12 -7.68 -2.19
CA THR A 77 0.04 -6.99 -2.91
C THR A 77 -1.29 -7.73 -2.81
N TYR A 78 -1.28 -9.07 -2.75
CA TYR A 78 -2.50 -9.87 -2.87
C TYR A 78 -3.02 -10.49 -1.56
N GLU A 79 -2.13 -11.07 -0.76
CA GLU A 79 -2.49 -11.65 0.54
C GLU A 79 -3.21 -10.71 1.50
N PRO A 80 -2.98 -9.39 1.47
CA PRO A 80 -3.67 -8.47 2.37
C PRO A 80 -5.18 -8.39 2.21
N VAL A 81 -5.68 -8.88 1.09
CA VAL A 81 -7.10 -9.01 0.81
C VAL A 81 -7.64 -10.35 1.36
N THR A 82 -6.78 -11.34 1.59
CA THR A 82 -7.14 -12.74 1.82
C THR A 82 -6.67 -13.34 3.15
N VAL A 83 -5.64 -12.80 3.81
CA VAL A 83 -5.07 -13.34 5.06
C VAL A 83 -5.12 -12.35 6.22
N GLU A 84 -5.01 -12.89 7.44
CA GLU A 84 -4.98 -12.12 8.68
C GLU A 84 -3.68 -11.33 8.87
N ARG A 85 -3.69 -10.37 9.80
CA ARG A 85 -2.60 -9.41 10.04
C ARG A 85 -1.22 -10.05 10.20
N ASP A 86 -1.17 -11.10 11.01
CA ASP A 86 0.09 -11.75 11.41
C ASP A 86 0.79 -12.43 10.23
N PHE A 87 0.03 -12.87 9.23
CA PHE A 87 0.58 -13.54 8.05
C PHE A 87 1.34 -12.56 7.14
N TRP A 88 0.74 -11.41 6.81
CA TRP A 88 1.42 -10.45 5.94
C TRP A 88 2.60 -9.77 6.66
N LEU A 89 2.53 -9.58 7.99
CA LEU A 89 3.67 -9.13 8.80
C LEU A 89 4.87 -10.08 8.69
N THR A 90 4.62 -11.39 8.69
CA THR A 90 5.65 -12.42 8.52
C THR A 90 6.32 -12.30 7.15
N HIS A 91 5.55 -12.08 6.09
CA HIS A 91 6.09 -11.92 4.75
C HIS A 91 6.84 -10.60 4.55
N LEU A 92 6.36 -9.51 5.14
CA LEU A 92 7.06 -8.23 5.15
C LEU A 92 8.44 -8.36 5.83
N ARG A 93 8.51 -9.07 6.97
CA ARG A 93 9.77 -9.39 7.66
C ARG A 93 10.71 -10.19 6.77
N GLY A 94 10.20 -11.27 6.15
CA GLY A 94 10.97 -12.13 5.27
C GLY A 94 11.53 -11.39 4.05
N ALA A 95 10.70 -10.54 3.42
CA ALA A 95 11.09 -9.71 2.29
C ALA A 95 12.23 -8.75 2.66
N SER A 96 12.09 -8.06 3.79
CA SER A 96 13.10 -7.12 4.25
C SER A 96 14.41 -7.81 4.62
N GLN A 97 14.37 -8.91 5.38
CA GLN A 97 15.57 -9.67 5.73
C GLN A 97 16.32 -10.17 4.49
N TRP A 98 15.57 -10.65 3.49
CA TRP A 98 16.18 -11.07 2.22
C TRP A 98 16.81 -9.90 1.47
N LEU A 99 16.14 -8.75 1.36
CA LEU A 99 16.70 -7.55 0.73
C LEU A 99 17.95 -7.02 1.43
N HIS A 100 18.04 -7.14 2.75
CA HIS A 100 19.25 -6.77 3.49
C HIS A 100 20.43 -7.71 3.22
N LYS A 101 20.14 -8.98 2.90
CA LYS A 101 21.15 -10.00 2.55
C LYS A 101 21.65 -9.84 1.11
N VAL A 102 20.77 -9.50 0.17
CA VAL A 102 21.11 -9.43 -1.26
C VAL A 102 21.51 -8.02 -1.69
N ASN A 103 22.60 -7.91 -2.46
CA ASN A 103 22.94 -6.64 -3.11
C ASN A 103 22.11 -6.47 -4.39
N VAL A 104 20.99 -5.76 -4.33
CA VAL A 104 20.08 -5.58 -5.48
C VAL A 104 20.80 -4.94 -6.68
N THR A 105 21.74 -4.02 -6.44
CA THR A 105 22.48 -3.35 -7.52
C THR A 105 23.36 -4.29 -8.34
N SER A 106 23.67 -5.49 -7.82
CA SER A 106 24.53 -6.44 -8.51
C SER A 106 23.80 -7.26 -9.57
N TRP A 107 22.46 -7.29 -9.55
CA TRP A 107 21.67 -8.20 -10.40
C TRP A 107 20.41 -7.60 -11.02
N ALA A 108 19.86 -6.50 -10.50
CA ALA A 108 18.72 -5.81 -11.09
C ALA A 108 19.18 -4.85 -12.20
N HIS A 109 19.23 -5.34 -13.43
CA HIS A 109 19.76 -4.58 -14.59
C HIS A 109 18.69 -4.23 -15.62
N ASP A 110 17.59 -4.96 -15.66
CA ASP A 110 16.47 -4.70 -16.56
C ASP A 110 15.38 -3.85 -15.90
N GLU A 111 14.60 -3.16 -16.74
CA GLU A 111 13.52 -2.26 -16.31
C GLU A 111 12.44 -2.96 -15.47
N SER A 112 12.12 -4.23 -15.79
CA SER A 112 11.09 -4.99 -15.07
C SER A 112 11.54 -5.28 -13.63
N THR A 113 12.76 -5.79 -13.47
CA THR A 113 13.35 -6.08 -12.16
C THR A 113 13.50 -4.82 -11.31
N ILE A 114 13.98 -3.72 -11.92
CA ILE A 114 14.09 -2.41 -11.24
C ILE A 114 12.71 -1.93 -10.79
N THR A 115 11.71 -2.00 -11.66
CA THR A 115 10.33 -1.59 -11.35
C THR A 115 9.74 -2.45 -10.23
N MET A 116 9.89 -3.78 -10.27
CA MET A 116 9.42 -4.67 -9.22
C MET A 116 10.08 -4.37 -7.87
N TYR A 117 11.37 -4.05 -7.86
CA TYR A 117 12.08 -3.66 -6.64
C TYR A 117 11.53 -2.34 -6.08
N GLN A 118 11.36 -1.32 -6.93
CA GLN A 118 10.77 -0.05 -6.53
C GLN A 118 9.35 -0.25 -5.98
N MET A 119 8.53 -1.07 -6.64
CA MET A 119 7.18 -1.44 -6.18
C MET A 119 7.24 -2.10 -4.80
N LEU A 120 8.08 -3.12 -4.62
CA LEU A 120 8.26 -3.85 -3.37
C LEU A 120 8.57 -2.89 -2.21
N VAL A 121 9.54 -1.99 -2.40
CA VAL A 121 9.99 -1.02 -1.41
C VAL A 121 8.89 0.02 -1.11
N SER A 122 8.18 0.48 -2.14
CA SER A 122 7.08 1.44 -1.99
C SER A 122 5.89 0.85 -1.21
N THR A 123 5.45 -0.36 -1.58
CA THR A 123 4.41 -1.12 -0.87
C THR A 123 4.81 -1.33 0.59
N ALA A 124 6.02 -1.82 0.84
CA ALA A 124 6.50 -2.04 2.20
C ALA A 124 6.53 -0.77 3.05
N THR A 125 6.82 0.38 2.44
CA THR A 125 6.78 1.69 3.13
C THR A 125 5.36 2.04 3.54
N MET A 126 4.39 1.92 2.64
CA MET A 126 2.97 2.16 2.94
C MET A 126 2.42 1.20 4.02
N LEU A 127 2.92 -0.05 4.05
CA LEU A 127 2.61 -1.00 5.11
C LEU A 127 3.12 -0.58 6.47
N ARG A 128 4.36 -0.10 6.50
CA ARG A 128 4.98 0.32 7.74
C ARG A 128 4.21 1.46 8.41
N SER A 129 3.54 2.32 7.63
CA SER A 129 2.70 3.39 8.18
C SER A 129 1.49 2.90 8.98
N GLN A 130 1.09 1.62 8.85
CA GLN A 130 -0.09 1.06 9.53
C GLN A 130 0.26 0.33 10.83
N ILE A 131 1.54 0.04 11.05
CA ILE A 131 2.04 -0.78 12.16
C ILE A 131 2.85 0.02 13.18
N LEU A 132 2.82 1.35 13.06
CA LEU A 132 3.69 2.28 13.81
C LEU A 132 3.62 2.14 15.33
N SER A 133 2.46 1.73 15.86
CA SER A 133 2.24 1.52 17.29
C SER A 133 2.66 0.14 17.79
N GLU A 134 3.20 -0.71 16.92
CA GLU A 134 3.61 -2.06 17.27
C GLU A 134 5.12 -2.12 17.52
N GLU A 135 5.55 -3.02 18.40
CA GLU A 135 6.98 -3.32 18.60
C GLU A 135 7.68 -3.65 17.27
N VAL A 136 6.93 -4.24 16.33
CA VAL A 136 7.45 -4.60 15.02
C VAL A 136 7.79 -3.39 14.14
N ALA A 137 7.18 -2.22 14.33
CA ALA A 137 7.57 -1.01 13.58
C ALA A 137 8.94 -0.45 13.99
N GLN A 138 9.41 -0.84 15.17
CA GLN A 138 10.69 -0.48 15.75
C GLN A 138 11.82 -1.43 15.31
N ASP A 139 11.47 -2.59 14.79
CA ASP A 139 12.44 -3.57 14.29
C ASP A 139 13.10 -3.01 13.03
N GLY A 140 14.43 -2.82 13.09
CA GLY A 140 15.24 -2.37 11.96
C GLY A 140 15.12 -3.28 10.74
N ASN A 141 14.71 -4.54 10.95
CA ASN A 141 14.37 -5.48 9.89
C ASN A 141 13.07 -5.12 9.15
N PHE A 142 12.39 -4.02 9.43
CA PHE A 142 11.24 -3.53 8.66
C PHE A 142 11.56 -2.20 7.93
N HIS A 143 12.83 -1.79 7.92
CA HIS A 143 13.25 -0.59 7.21
C HIS A 143 13.82 -0.93 5.84
N PHE A 144 13.06 -0.63 4.80
CA PHE A 144 13.52 -0.68 3.42
C PHE A 144 14.25 0.64 3.14
N LYS A 145 15.56 0.59 2.92
CA LYS A 145 16.36 1.80 2.71
C LYS A 145 15.98 2.44 1.37
N MET A 146 15.48 3.68 1.40
CA MET A 146 15.16 4.43 0.16
C MET A 146 16.41 4.81 -0.62
N GLU A 147 17.56 4.95 0.07
CA GLU A 147 18.87 5.26 -0.53
C GLU A 147 19.32 4.23 -1.57
N THR A 148 18.74 3.02 -1.55
CA THR A 148 19.01 1.96 -2.53
C THR A 148 18.02 1.95 -3.69
N MET A 149 17.15 2.96 -3.83
CA MET A 149 16.28 3.14 -5.00
C MET A 149 17.12 3.22 -6.27
N LEU A 150 17.05 2.16 -7.07
CA LEU A 150 17.75 2.06 -8.34
C LEU A 150 17.22 3.09 -9.33
N GLU A 151 18.14 3.76 -10.02
CA GLU A 151 17.82 4.61 -11.16
C GLU A 151 17.83 3.77 -12.45
N PRO A 152 16.96 4.07 -13.43
CA PRO A 152 15.98 5.17 -13.42
C PRO A 152 14.74 4.90 -12.56
N TYR A 153 14.17 5.94 -11.95
CA TYR A 153 12.94 5.83 -11.17
C TYR A 153 11.67 5.73 -12.04
N HIS A 154 10.94 4.61 -11.96
CA HIS A 154 9.81 4.31 -12.85
C HIS A 154 8.43 4.58 -12.25
N LEU A 155 8.26 4.51 -10.92
CA LEU A 155 6.93 4.58 -10.32
C LEU A 155 6.20 5.91 -10.55
N HIS A 156 6.91 7.00 -10.84
CA HIS A 156 6.26 8.28 -11.12
C HIS A 156 5.39 8.20 -12.38
N HIS A 157 5.92 7.69 -13.50
CA HIS A 157 5.15 7.65 -14.74
C HIS A 157 4.24 6.42 -14.86
N ILE A 158 4.48 5.36 -14.06
CA ILE A 158 3.62 4.17 -14.04
C ILE A 158 2.43 4.35 -13.10
N PHE A 159 2.66 4.87 -11.89
CA PHE A 159 1.68 4.92 -10.81
C PHE A 159 1.36 6.35 -10.33
N GLY A 160 2.00 7.38 -10.87
CA GLY A 160 1.88 8.73 -10.35
C GLY A 160 2.43 8.87 -8.94
N LEU A 161 3.45 8.09 -8.58
CA LEU A 161 4.13 8.19 -7.28
C LEU A 161 5.49 8.88 -7.45
N PRO A 162 5.62 10.20 -7.23
CA PRO A 162 6.90 10.88 -7.30
C PRO A 162 7.88 10.34 -6.25
N LYS A 163 9.17 10.24 -6.61
CA LYS A 163 10.24 9.77 -5.70
C LYS A 163 10.27 10.56 -4.38
N LYS A 164 10.18 11.89 -4.47
CA LYS A 164 10.13 12.78 -3.30
C LYS A 164 8.95 12.52 -2.37
N SER A 165 7.79 12.15 -2.93
CA SER A 165 6.61 11.83 -2.12
C SER A 165 6.81 10.53 -1.33
N LEU A 166 7.48 9.54 -1.94
CA LEU A 166 7.82 8.29 -1.27
C LEU A 166 8.92 8.48 -0.21
N GLU A 167 9.94 9.28 -0.51
CA GLU A 167 10.98 9.68 0.45
C GLU A 167 10.36 10.37 1.66
N ALA A 168 9.51 11.38 1.42
CA ALA A 168 8.78 12.08 2.48
C ALA A 168 7.89 11.13 3.29
N MET A 169 7.22 10.15 2.66
CA MET A 169 6.46 9.13 3.39
C MET A 169 7.35 8.30 4.31
N SER A 170 8.51 7.86 3.83
CA SER A 170 9.48 7.10 4.62
C SER A 170 9.96 7.90 5.83
N ASP A 171 10.27 9.18 5.63
CA ASP A 171 10.71 10.09 6.70
C ASP A 171 9.60 10.33 7.73
N MET A 172 8.36 10.56 7.28
CA MET A 172 7.19 10.70 8.17
C MET A 172 6.99 9.46 9.03
N ILE A 173 7.12 8.27 8.45
CA ILE A 173 7.02 7.01 9.17
C ILE A 173 8.14 6.89 10.20
N ALA A 174 9.38 7.23 9.84
CA ALA A 174 10.50 7.20 10.77
C ALA A 174 10.32 8.19 11.93
N MET A 175 9.84 9.41 11.66
CA MET A 175 9.46 10.38 12.69
C MET A 175 8.35 9.85 13.59
N ALA A 176 7.28 9.28 13.02
CA ALA A 176 6.17 8.73 13.79
C ALA A 176 6.63 7.62 14.76
N VAL A 177 7.54 6.73 14.32
CA VAL A 177 8.13 5.70 15.18
C VAL A 177 8.93 6.32 16.32
N ARG A 178 9.75 7.35 16.05
CA ARG A 178 10.54 8.03 17.10
C ARG A 178 9.65 8.79 18.09
N LEU A 179 8.64 9.50 17.62
CA LEU A 179 7.60 10.14 18.45
C LEU A 179 6.95 9.12 19.39
N HIS A 180 6.63 7.94 18.89
CA HIS A 180 6.02 6.88 19.71
C HIS A 180 6.99 6.31 20.75
N GLN A 181 8.27 6.12 20.39
CA GLN A 181 9.29 5.56 21.27
C GLN A 181 9.77 6.51 22.37
N TYR A 182 10.02 7.77 22.01
CA TYR A 182 10.71 8.73 22.88
C TYR A 182 9.80 9.84 23.41
N GLY A 183 8.54 9.91 22.94
CA GLY A 183 7.52 10.83 23.44
C GLY A 183 7.60 12.25 22.87
N GLU A 184 8.73 12.67 22.29
CA GLU A 184 8.88 13.98 21.64
C GLU A 184 9.86 13.91 20.45
N GLU A 185 9.47 14.50 19.32
CA GLU A 185 10.37 14.95 18.25
C GLU A 185 10.64 16.45 18.42
N PRO A 186 11.85 16.96 18.13
CA PRO A 186 12.13 18.39 18.19
C PRO A 186 11.17 19.15 17.26
N ARG A 187 10.42 20.12 17.81
CA ARG A 187 9.43 20.92 17.05
C ARG A 187 10.02 21.55 15.77
N LEU A 188 11.29 21.96 15.83
CA LEU A 188 12.04 22.54 14.72
C LEU A 188 12.21 21.57 13.55
N ASP A 189 12.45 20.28 13.83
CA ASP A 189 12.62 19.26 12.78
C ASP A 189 11.29 19.01 12.06
N LEU A 190 10.18 19.00 12.80
CA LEU A 190 8.84 18.82 12.24
C LEU A 190 8.36 20.04 11.44
N GLU A 191 8.65 21.26 11.89
CA GLU A 191 8.38 22.50 11.13
C GLU A 191 9.13 22.56 9.81
N ARG A 192 10.41 22.21 9.84
CA ARG A 192 11.23 22.14 8.65
C ARG A 192 10.70 21.09 7.69
N PHE A 193 10.41 19.89 8.18
CA PHE A 193 9.88 18.82 7.37
C PHE A 193 8.54 19.18 6.72
N GLU A 194 7.61 19.77 7.48
CA GLU A 194 6.33 20.23 6.94
C GLU A 194 6.53 21.27 5.82
N THR A 195 7.47 22.18 6.00
CA THR A 195 7.84 23.17 4.96
C THR A 195 8.38 22.49 3.71
N GLU A 196 9.31 21.54 3.87
CA GLU A 196 9.87 20.76 2.75
C GLU A 196 8.77 19.98 2.01
N LEU A 197 7.81 19.42 2.75
CA LEU A 197 6.66 18.74 2.19
C LEU A 197 5.77 19.69 1.37
N TYR A 198 5.47 20.89 1.87
CA TYR A 198 4.73 21.91 1.10
C TYR A 198 5.46 22.39 -0.15
N LEU A 199 6.80 22.38 -0.14
CA LEU A 199 7.61 22.72 -1.30
C LEU A 199 7.78 21.54 -2.28
N SER A 200 7.31 20.34 -1.93
CA SER A 200 7.43 19.13 -2.73
C SER A 200 6.26 18.90 -3.70
N ILE A 201 5.58 19.98 -4.10
CA ILE A 201 4.49 19.94 -5.09
C ILE A 201 4.93 19.09 -6.29
N PRO A 202 4.14 18.07 -6.69
CA PRO A 202 4.53 17.20 -7.78
C PRO A 202 4.76 17.99 -9.06
N PRO A 203 5.94 17.86 -9.71
CA PRO A 203 6.15 18.45 -11.01
C PRO A 203 5.34 17.70 -12.07
N ASP A 204 5.07 18.36 -13.19
CA ASP A 204 4.49 17.69 -14.35
C ASP A 204 5.39 16.53 -14.79
N CYS A 205 4.79 15.35 -14.98
CA CYS A 205 5.50 14.14 -15.35
C CYS A 205 5.54 14.00 -16.87
N HIS A 206 6.75 13.96 -17.45
CA HIS A 206 6.91 13.62 -18.86
C HIS A 206 6.72 12.11 -19.05
N ILE A 207 5.56 11.73 -19.58
CA ILE A 207 5.23 10.32 -19.82
C ILE A 207 5.89 9.81 -21.12
N PRO A 208 6.54 8.64 -21.10
CA PRO A 208 7.09 8.02 -22.30
C PRO A 208 6.05 7.82 -23.41
N ALA A 209 6.49 7.82 -24.67
CA ALA A 209 5.58 7.69 -25.82
C ALA A 209 4.71 6.41 -25.78
N ALA A 210 5.19 5.33 -25.16
CA ALA A 210 4.48 4.06 -25.01
C ALA A 210 3.25 4.14 -24.08
N THR A 211 3.20 5.13 -23.17
CA THR A 211 2.13 5.34 -22.18
C THR A 211 1.39 6.66 -22.39
N ARG A 212 1.59 7.31 -23.55
CA ARG A 212 0.93 8.57 -23.92
C ARG A 212 -0.60 8.47 -23.80
N GLY A 213 -1.22 9.47 -23.18
CA GLY A 213 -2.66 9.47 -22.83
C GLY A 213 -2.97 9.11 -21.37
N GLN A 214 -1.95 8.84 -20.55
CA GLN A 214 -2.07 8.67 -19.09
C GLN A 214 -1.63 9.91 -18.31
N GLU A 215 -1.35 11.03 -18.99
CA GLU A 215 -0.77 12.26 -18.42
C GLU A 215 -1.61 12.80 -17.27
N ASP A 216 -2.90 12.99 -17.51
CA ASP A 216 -3.81 13.44 -16.47
C ASP A 216 -3.95 12.41 -15.32
N LEU A 217 -3.95 11.11 -15.62
CA LEU A 217 -4.07 10.07 -14.60
C LEU A 217 -2.87 10.13 -13.64
N VAL A 218 -1.66 10.19 -14.19
CA VAL A 218 -0.41 10.32 -13.43
C VAL A 218 -0.40 11.62 -12.64
N HIS A 219 -0.86 12.72 -13.22
CA HIS A 219 -1.00 14.01 -12.54
C HIS A 219 -1.94 13.90 -11.33
N HIS A 220 -3.17 13.37 -11.52
CA HIS A 220 -4.13 13.22 -10.42
C HIS A 220 -3.58 12.33 -9.31
N TYR A 221 -2.93 11.22 -9.64
CA TYR A 221 -2.28 10.37 -8.64
C TYR A 221 -1.18 11.08 -7.86
N ALA A 222 -0.30 11.81 -8.54
CA ALA A 222 0.78 12.51 -7.89
C ALA A 222 0.25 13.55 -6.89
N GLN A 223 -0.84 14.25 -7.25
CA GLN A 223 -1.54 15.17 -6.36
C GLN A 223 -2.19 14.43 -5.17
N ILE A 224 -2.78 13.27 -5.39
CA ILE A 224 -3.37 12.45 -4.31
C ILE A 224 -2.30 12.02 -3.30
N PHE A 225 -1.11 11.59 -3.77
CA PHE A 225 0.02 11.33 -2.89
C PHE A 225 0.49 12.57 -2.14
N TYR A 226 0.63 13.70 -2.82
CA TYR A 226 1.04 14.96 -2.20
C TYR A 226 0.09 15.41 -1.08
N PHE A 227 -1.21 15.50 -1.36
CA PHE A 227 -2.20 15.89 -0.36
C PHE A 227 -2.32 14.83 0.75
N GLY A 228 -2.32 13.54 0.40
CA GLY A 228 -2.35 12.45 1.36
C GLY A 228 -1.18 12.51 2.35
N SER A 229 0.02 12.82 1.87
CA SER A 229 1.20 13.00 2.73
C SER A 229 1.07 14.21 3.66
N ILE A 230 0.56 15.35 3.18
CA ILE A 230 0.36 16.54 4.03
C ILE A 230 -0.70 16.29 5.09
N ILE A 231 -1.82 15.66 4.71
CA ILE A 231 -2.89 15.27 5.63
C ILE A 231 -2.34 14.35 6.70
N TYR A 232 -1.56 13.34 6.30
CA TYR A 232 -0.89 12.43 7.24
C TYR A 232 0.05 13.18 8.19
N CYS A 233 0.92 14.06 7.69
CA CYS A 233 1.82 14.87 8.53
C CYS A 233 1.03 15.70 9.57
N LYS A 234 0.00 16.42 9.12
CA LYS A 234 -0.80 17.31 9.98
C LYS A 234 -1.64 16.58 11.01
N ARG A 235 -2.29 15.48 10.63
CA ARG A 235 -3.10 14.70 11.56
C ARG A 235 -2.23 13.87 12.47
N ARG A 236 -1.22 13.19 11.93
CA ARG A 236 -0.49 12.17 12.68
C ARG A 236 0.69 12.73 13.47
N LEU A 237 1.55 13.51 12.84
CA LEU A 237 2.78 14.00 13.47
C LEU A 237 2.53 15.26 14.29
N ARG A 238 1.66 16.14 13.81
CA ARG A 238 1.32 17.41 14.49
C ARG A 238 0.12 17.31 15.43
N GLY A 239 -0.76 16.32 15.26
CA GLY A 239 -1.99 16.21 16.05
C GLY A 239 -2.96 17.39 15.83
N LEU A 240 -2.95 18.02 14.66
CA LEU A 240 -3.85 19.14 14.37
C LEU A 240 -5.31 18.66 14.28
N PRO A 241 -6.31 19.46 14.68
CA PRO A 241 -7.72 19.11 14.59
C PRO A 241 -8.18 18.76 13.17
N LEU A 242 -9.28 18.00 13.05
CA LEU A 242 -9.89 17.65 11.75
C LEU A 242 -10.20 18.87 10.89
N ALA A 243 -10.66 19.95 11.52
CA ALA A 243 -11.03 21.18 10.83
C ALA A 243 -9.86 21.76 10.01
N ASP A 244 -8.64 21.67 10.52
CA ASP A 244 -7.44 22.28 9.93
C ASP A 244 -6.97 21.56 8.65
N VAL A 245 -7.41 20.32 8.44
CA VAL A 245 -7.05 19.54 7.24
C VAL A 245 -8.17 19.49 6.20
N GLN A 246 -9.40 19.93 6.50
CA GLN A 246 -10.52 19.83 5.55
C GLN A 246 -10.24 20.45 4.17
N PRO A 247 -9.59 21.63 4.04
CA PRO A 247 -9.27 22.20 2.73
C PRO A 247 -8.34 21.31 1.88
N LEU A 248 -7.46 20.54 2.53
CA LEU A 248 -6.59 19.58 1.86
C LEU A 248 -7.35 18.30 1.51
N VAL A 249 -8.24 17.85 2.39
CA VAL A 249 -9.12 16.70 2.14
C VAL A 249 -10.01 16.96 0.93
N GLU A 250 -10.62 18.15 0.83
CA GLU A 250 -11.46 18.51 -0.31
C GLU A 250 -10.68 18.49 -1.63
N GLN A 251 -9.50 19.10 -1.68
CA GLN A 251 -8.61 19.04 -2.85
C GLN A 251 -8.22 17.60 -3.21
N ALA A 252 -7.84 16.79 -2.22
CA ALA A 252 -7.54 15.38 -2.46
C ALA A 252 -8.75 14.64 -3.06
N VAL A 253 -9.96 14.88 -2.53
CA VAL A 253 -11.19 14.29 -3.03
C VAL A 253 -11.49 14.73 -4.47
N ASP A 254 -11.25 15.99 -4.83
CA ASP A 254 -11.41 16.46 -6.22
C ASP A 254 -10.51 15.66 -7.20
N HIS A 255 -9.24 15.43 -6.84
CA HIS A 255 -8.35 14.59 -7.64
C HIS A 255 -8.78 13.12 -7.64
N ILE A 256 -9.24 12.57 -6.51
CA ILE A 256 -9.74 11.19 -6.42
C ILE A 256 -10.96 10.99 -7.32
N GLU A 257 -11.91 11.93 -7.29
CA GLU A 257 -13.09 11.89 -8.14
C GLU A 257 -12.75 12.03 -9.62
N ALA A 258 -11.74 12.83 -9.97
CA ALA A 258 -11.27 12.96 -11.33
C ALA A 258 -10.78 11.62 -11.91
N LEU A 259 -10.24 10.72 -11.08
CA LEU A 259 -9.87 9.36 -11.50
C LEU A 259 -11.03 8.58 -12.12
N ALA A 260 -12.29 8.86 -11.73
CA ALA A 260 -13.46 8.18 -12.27
C ALA A 260 -13.72 8.47 -13.75
N LYS A 261 -13.08 9.50 -14.31
CA LYS A 261 -13.14 9.84 -15.74
C LYS A 261 -12.30 8.88 -16.60
N TYR A 262 -11.33 8.17 -16.00
CA TYR A 262 -10.41 7.29 -16.72
C TYR A 262 -10.89 5.84 -16.65
N LYS A 263 -11.71 5.43 -17.62
CA LYS A 263 -12.34 4.10 -17.70
C LYS A 263 -11.80 3.20 -18.81
N SER A 264 -10.70 3.59 -19.45
CA SER A 264 -10.16 2.89 -20.62
C SER A 264 -9.72 1.46 -20.31
N ARG A 265 -9.43 1.16 -19.03
CA ARG A 265 -9.07 -0.18 -18.53
C ARG A 265 -9.64 -0.40 -17.13
N PRO A 266 -9.86 -1.66 -16.70
CA PRO A 266 -10.03 -1.99 -15.29
C PRO A 266 -8.91 -1.36 -14.48
N TYR A 267 -9.28 -0.66 -13.42
CA TYR A 267 -8.38 0.20 -12.67
C TYR A 267 -8.73 0.09 -11.19
N SER A 268 -7.70 0.01 -10.36
CA SER A 268 -7.81 0.17 -8.92
C SER A 268 -6.76 1.17 -8.47
N PRO A 269 -7.15 2.25 -7.77
CA PRO A 269 -6.18 3.15 -7.18
C PRO A 269 -5.34 2.45 -6.13
N ILE A 270 -4.12 2.95 -5.95
CA ILE A 270 -3.32 2.70 -4.75
C ILE A 270 -4.13 3.21 -3.55
N LEU A 271 -4.39 2.34 -2.58
CA LEU A 271 -5.36 2.61 -1.52
C LEU A 271 -4.80 3.60 -0.50
N TRP A 272 -3.49 3.56 -0.21
CA TRP A 272 -2.91 4.38 0.85
C TRP A 272 -3.24 5.87 0.78
N PRO A 273 -2.92 6.60 -0.30
CA PRO A 273 -3.14 8.04 -0.34
C PRO A 273 -4.64 8.40 -0.41
N VAL A 274 -5.47 7.52 -0.98
CA VAL A 274 -6.94 7.65 -0.99
C VAL A 274 -7.50 7.54 0.42
N ALA A 275 -7.05 6.53 1.18
CA ALA A 275 -7.48 6.29 2.54
C ALA A 275 -7.10 7.46 3.47
N MET A 276 -5.89 8.03 3.31
CA MET A 276 -5.45 9.20 4.10
C MET A 276 -6.40 10.39 3.96
N ALA A 277 -6.92 10.63 2.75
CA ALA A 277 -7.93 11.66 2.53
C ALA A 277 -9.29 11.25 3.11
N PHE A 278 -9.77 10.06 2.76
CA PHE A 278 -11.13 9.62 3.11
C PHE A 278 -11.35 9.45 4.62
N PHE A 279 -10.36 8.97 5.36
CA PHE A 279 -10.48 8.87 6.81
C PHE A 279 -10.71 10.22 7.47
N GLU A 280 -10.17 11.30 6.93
CA GLU A 280 -10.20 12.62 7.56
C GLU A 280 -11.37 13.49 7.08
N VAL A 281 -12.32 12.95 6.32
CA VAL A 281 -13.52 13.67 5.87
C VAL A 281 -14.47 13.95 7.04
N GLN A 282 -14.74 15.24 7.27
CA GLN A 282 -15.67 15.69 8.31
C GLN A 282 -17.03 16.12 7.74
N ASP A 283 -17.03 16.90 6.66
CA ASP A 283 -18.23 17.51 6.10
C ASP A 283 -19.22 16.50 5.48
N ILE A 284 -20.53 16.72 5.69
CA ILE A 284 -21.59 15.80 5.26
C ILE A 284 -21.69 15.72 3.73
N LEU A 285 -21.53 16.84 3.01
CA LEU A 285 -21.57 16.85 1.55
C LEU A 285 -20.34 16.12 0.99
N LEU A 286 -19.18 16.33 1.59
CA LEU A 286 -17.95 15.64 1.22
C LEU A 286 -18.02 14.13 1.51
N ARG A 287 -18.61 13.71 2.63
CA ARG A 287 -18.90 12.29 2.91
C ARG A 287 -19.77 11.67 1.83
N LYS A 288 -20.83 12.36 1.39
CA LYS A 288 -21.72 11.87 0.33
C LYS A 288 -20.98 11.67 -0.99
N ARG A 289 -20.10 12.62 -1.35
CA ARG A 289 -19.22 12.56 -2.52
C ARG A 289 -18.28 11.34 -2.46
N VAL A 290 -17.58 11.18 -1.34
CA VAL A 290 -16.70 10.03 -1.09
C VAL A 290 -17.44 8.69 -1.16
N LEU A 291 -18.64 8.60 -0.57
CA LEU A 291 -19.44 7.37 -0.63
C LEU A 291 -19.89 7.05 -2.06
N ALA A 292 -20.29 8.05 -2.85
CA ALA A 292 -20.63 7.87 -4.25
C ALA A 292 -19.44 7.36 -5.08
N TRP A 293 -18.24 7.90 -4.80
CA TRP A 293 -17.02 7.42 -5.43
C TRP A 293 -16.63 6.00 -4.97
N LEU A 294 -16.79 5.67 -3.69
CA LEU A 294 -16.56 4.31 -3.18
C LEU A 294 -17.51 3.30 -3.83
N ASP A 295 -18.77 3.66 -4.02
CA ASP A 295 -19.74 2.82 -4.75
C ASP A 295 -19.37 2.65 -6.22
N PHE A 296 -18.79 3.68 -6.84
CA PHE A 296 -18.25 3.58 -8.19
C PHE A 296 -17.04 2.63 -8.24
N ILE A 297 -16.03 2.80 -7.37
CA ILE A 297 -14.81 1.99 -7.45
C ILE A 297 -15.05 0.54 -7.04
N ILE A 298 -15.98 0.26 -6.13
CA ILE A 298 -16.37 -1.12 -5.78
C ILE A 298 -16.92 -1.88 -7.00
N LYS A 299 -17.64 -1.19 -7.89
CA LYS A 299 -18.19 -1.78 -9.12
C LYS A 299 -17.14 -1.89 -10.23
N GLN A 300 -16.22 -0.94 -10.29
CA GLN A 300 -15.24 -0.83 -11.36
C GLN A 300 -13.96 -1.63 -11.09
N SER A 301 -13.52 -1.68 -9.83
CA SER A 301 -12.34 -2.43 -9.40
C SER A 301 -12.68 -3.90 -9.26
N THR A 302 -11.75 -4.75 -9.70
CA THR A 302 -11.79 -6.19 -9.45
C THR A 302 -11.22 -6.54 -8.07
N LEU A 303 -10.69 -5.57 -7.32
CA LEU A 303 -10.11 -5.81 -6.00
C LEU A 303 -11.16 -5.67 -4.90
N LEU A 304 -11.31 -6.73 -4.10
CA LEU A 304 -12.25 -6.79 -2.98
C LEU A 304 -11.92 -5.84 -1.83
N ILE A 305 -10.71 -5.27 -1.83
CA ILE A 305 -10.27 -4.35 -0.78
C ILE A 305 -11.26 -3.18 -0.60
N TRP A 306 -11.82 -2.66 -1.69
CA TRP A 306 -12.77 -1.54 -1.65
C TRP A 306 -14.09 -1.90 -0.95
N GLN A 307 -14.53 -3.16 -1.05
CA GLN A 307 -15.73 -3.65 -0.34
C GLN A 307 -15.49 -3.69 1.18
N LYS A 308 -14.24 -3.88 1.62
CA LYS A 308 -13.86 -3.86 3.03
C LYS A 308 -13.60 -2.43 3.53
N VAL A 309 -13.01 -1.57 2.70
CA VAL A 309 -12.65 -0.19 3.03
C VAL A 309 -13.87 0.71 3.24
N LYS A 310 -14.93 0.57 2.43
CA LYS A 310 -16.11 1.43 2.57
C LYS A 310 -16.78 1.31 3.96
N PRO A 311 -17.13 0.10 4.46
CA PRO A 311 -17.66 -0.07 5.81
C PRO A 311 -16.72 0.48 6.88
N LEU A 312 -15.41 0.26 6.73
CA LEU A 312 -14.39 0.74 7.66
C LEU A 312 -14.42 2.27 7.81
N ILE A 313 -14.45 2.99 6.70
CA ILE A 313 -14.52 4.46 6.68
C ILE A 313 -15.83 4.93 7.33
N CYS A 314 -16.96 4.31 6.99
CA CYS A 314 -18.25 4.65 7.60
C CYS A 314 -18.22 4.49 9.12
N SER A 315 -17.70 3.37 9.61
CA SER A 315 -17.62 3.11 11.05
C SER A 315 -16.70 4.09 11.79
N LEU A 316 -15.60 4.52 11.18
CA LEU A 316 -14.76 5.59 11.75
C LEU A 316 -15.55 6.90 11.88
N TRP A 317 -16.29 7.28 10.83
CA TRP A 317 -17.09 8.50 10.82
C TRP A 317 -18.25 8.47 11.82
N GLU A 318 -18.89 7.31 11.99
CA GLU A 318 -19.93 7.08 12.99
C GLU A 318 -19.36 7.18 14.40
N GLU A 319 -18.17 6.61 14.64
CA GLU A 319 -17.54 6.72 15.95
C GLU A 319 -17.15 8.17 16.29
N ARG A 320 -16.70 8.94 15.31
CA ARG A 320 -16.43 10.38 15.47
C ARG A 320 -17.69 11.23 15.66
N ALA A 321 -18.88 10.69 15.40
CA ALA A 321 -20.14 11.38 15.71
C ALA A 321 -20.53 11.27 17.19
N ILE A 322 -19.85 10.40 17.95
CA ILE A 322 -20.04 10.28 19.41
C ILE A 322 -19.32 11.44 20.10
N SER A 323 -20.01 12.10 21.03
CA SER A 323 -19.43 13.23 21.77
C SER A 323 -18.18 12.80 22.55
N GLY A 324 -17.10 13.57 22.43
CA GLY A 324 -15.79 13.30 23.03
C GLY A 324 -14.90 12.35 22.20
N LYS A 325 -15.34 11.94 21.00
CA LYS A 325 -14.61 11.07 20.08
C LYS A 325 -14.36 11.70 18.71
N GLU A 326 -14.67 12.98 18.56
CA GLU A 326 -14.63 13.70 17.30
C GLU A 326 -13.25 13.66 16.65
N GLU A 327 -12.19 13.69 17.46
CA GLU A 327 -10.80 13.77 17.01
C GLU A 327 -10.05 12.43 16.97
N ILE A 328 -10.72 11.29 17.19
CA ILE A 328 -10.07 9.96 17.16
C ILE A 328 -9.30 9.77 15.85
N HIS A 329 -8.04 9.34 15.94
CA HIS A 329 -7.21 9.02 14.78
C HIS A 329 -7.58 7.66 14.19
N TRP A 330 -7.47 7.54 12.86
CA TRP A 330 -7.80 6.28 12.17
C TRP A 330 -6.94 5.11 12.65
N GLU A 331 -5.67 5.31 13.01
CA GLU A 331 -4.80 4.25 13.55
C GLU A 331 -5.34 3.68 14.87
N GLU A 332 -5.82 4.55 15.76
CA GLU A 332 -6.42 4.13 17.04
C GLU A 332 -7.70 3.32 16.80
N PHE A 333 -8.48 3.72 15.81
CA PHE A 333 -9.67 3.00 15.36
C PHE A 333 -9.34 1.62 14.79
N LEU A 334 -8.31 1.52 13.93
CA LEU A 334 -7.85 0.25 13.33
C LEU A 334 -7.27 -0.73 14.34
N ARG A 335 -6.77 -0.24 15.48
CA ARG A 335 -6.23 -1.10 16.55
C ARG A 335 -7.31 -1.89 17.30
N LYS A 336 -8.58 -1.48 17.21
CA LYS A 336 -9.64 -2.14 17.98
C LYS A 336 -9.82 -3.58 17.47
N PRO A 337 -9.89 -4.58 18.35
CA PRO A 337 -10.10 -5.98 17.94
C PRO A 337 -11.38 -6.21 17.13
N SER A 338 -12.37 -5.32 17.29
CA SER A 338 -13.63 -5.34 16.53
C SER A 338 -13.50 -4.81 15.11
N THR A 339 -12.41 -4.12 14.78
CA THR A 339 -12.20 -3.52 13.46
C THR A 339 -11.56 -4.56 12.54
N PRO A 340 -12.11 -4.80 11.34
CA PRO A 340 -11.54 -5.77 10.41
C PRO A 340 -10.10 -5.39 10.05
N SER A 341 -9.20 -6.38 10.07
CA SER A 341 -7.83 -6.20 9.59
C SER A 341 -7.88 -5.93 8.09
N ILE A 342 -7.53 -4.70 7.72
CA ILE A 342 -7.47 -4.22 6.34
C ILE A 342 -6.10 -3.60 6.16
N MET A 343 -5.46 -3.95 5.06
CA MET A 343 -4.18 -3.39 4.71
C MET A 343 -4.33 -2.28 3.68
N ILE A 344 -3.79 -1.12 4.02
CA ILE A 344 -3.89 0.13 3.28
C ILE A 344 -2.60 0.32 2.46
N VAL A 345 -2.51 -0.35 1.32
CA VAL A 345 -1.42 -0.18 0.33
C VAL A 345 -1.89 0.54 -0.90
#